data_AF-A0A4V6IKY9-F1
#
_entry.id   AF-A0A4V6IKY9-F1
#
_cell.length_a   1.000
_cell.length_b   1.000
_cell.length_c   1.000
_cell.angle_alpha   90.00
_cell.angle_beta   90.00
_cell.angle_gamma   90.00
#
_symmetry.space_group_name_H-M   'P 1'
#
loop_
_entity.id
_entity.type
_entity.pdbx_description
1 polymer ?
#
loop_
_entity_poly.entity_id
_entity_poly.type
_entity_poly.pdbx_seq_one_letter_code
_entity_poly.pdbx_strand_id
1 'polypeptide(L)'
;MEPENHTKATLVDLLDRILDKGLVIHADLVVSVAGIPLIGLNLKAALAGMETMVKYGMLKDLDESMRARERDARQQKEALLPNGEAVLFSAHGGWYCSEGLHPAWRYGHLYLTRERLFVYQHPFERMLFEAPLKTVARFGVPEGAASEGEEIRELHLVMVDGRMEKLRCGEASRLRECLAQRVEAGVSLDKGVWKSIWQGNRPGDDALPMETVCK
;
A
#
# COMPACT_ATOMS: atom_id res chain seq x y z
N MET A 1 -5.15 15.66 -55.15
CA MET A 1 -4.81 14.81 -53.99
C MET A 1 -4.90 15.69 -52.77
N GLU A 2 -5.99 15.61 -52.04
CA GLU A 2 -6.10 16.27 -50.74
C GLU A 2 -5.39 15.41 -49.69
N PRO A 3 -4.59 15.99 -48.78
CA PRO A 3 -3.96 15.23 -47.72
C PRO A 3 -5.00 14.85 -46.67
N GLU A 4 -5.32 13.57 -46.56
CA GLU A 4 -6.10 13.04 -45.45
C GLU A 4 -5.29 13.20 -44.15
N ASN A 5 -5.79 14.03 -43.23
CA ASN A 5 -5.19 14.24 -41.93
C ASN A 5 -5.61 13.10 -41.00
N HIS A 6 -4.74 12.09 -40.84
CA HIS A 6 -4.94 10.96 -39.92
C HIS A 6 -4.75 11.40 -38.45
N THR A 7 -5.55 12.36 -37.98
CA THR A 7 -5.51 12.87 -36.60
C THR A 7 -6.45 12.07 -35.70
N LYS A 8 -6.16 10.79 -35.53
CA LYS A 8 -6.73 9.95 -34.45
C LYS A 8 -5.66 9.01 -33.90
N ALA A 9 -4.49 9.53 -33.55
CA ALA A 9 -3.63 8.83 -32.62
C ALA A 9 -4.26 8.99 -31.23
N THR A 10 -4.86 7.94 -30.70
CA THR A 10 -5.38 7.92 -29.33
C THR A 10 -4.19 7.97 -28.37
N LEU A 11 -4.37 8.50 -27.16
CA LEU A 11 -3.33 8.46 -26.11
C LEU A 11 -2.76 7.05 -25.92
N VAL A 12 -3.62 6.04 -26.04
CA VAL A 12 -3.26 4.62 -25.98
C VAL A 12 -2.26 4.24 -27.07
N ASP A 13 -2.51 4.62 -28.33
CA ASP A 13 -1.62 4.31 -29.46
C ASP A 13 -0.22 4.94 -29.28
N LEU A 14 -0.17 6.12 -28.65
CA LEU A 14 1.08 6.81 -28.35
C LEU A 14 1.83 6.13 -27.19
N LEU A 15 1.11 5.72 -26.14
CA LEU A 15 1.69 4.97 -25.02
C LEU A 15 2.24 3.63 -25.50
N ASP A 16 1.47 2.86 -26.27
CA ASP A 16 1.91 1.58 -26.83
C ASP A 16 3.19 1.74 -27.63
N ARG A 17 3.27 2.80 -28.45
CA ARG A 17 4.46 3.08 -29.24
C ARG A 17 5.67 3.48 -28.41
N ILE A 18 5.48 4.23 -27.32
CA ILE A 18 6.55 4.54 -26.36
C ILE A 18 7.02 3.27 -25.65
N LEU A 19 6.11 2.39 -25.24
CA LEU A 19 6.46 1.16 -24.54
C LEU A 19 7.20 0.18 -25.45
N ASP A 20 6.82 0.07 -26.73
CA ASP A 20 7.43 -0.84 -27.69
C ASP A 20 8.73 -0.33 -28.31
N LYS A 21 8.79 0.96 -28.67
CA LYS A 21 9.94 1.53 -29.40
C LYS A 21 10.91 2.29 -28.51
N GLY A 22 10.41 2.79 -27.38
CA GLY A 22 11.17 3.63 -26.47
C GLY A 22 11.19 5.10 -26.86
N LEU A 23 11.39 5.96 -25.86
CA LEU A 23 11.56 7.40 -25.95
C LEU A 23 12.79 7.81 -25.15
N VAL A 24 13.71 8.56 -25.76
CA VAL A 24 14.86 9.14 -25.04
C VAL A 24 14.64 10.64 -24.88
N ILE A 25 14.70 11.10 -23.63
CA ILE A 25 14.53 12.49 -23.23
C ILE A 25 15.88 13.04 -22.78
N HIS A 26 16.30 14.13 -23.40
CA HIS A 26 17.44 14.94 -23.00
C HIS A 26 16.91 16.27 -22.50
N ALA A 27 17.11 16.55 -21.21
CA ALA A 27 16.60 17.76 -20.58
C ALA A 27 17.67 18.40 -19.71
N ASP A 28 17.73 19.73 -19.74
CA ASP A 28 18.61 20.53 -18.90
C ASP A 28 17.78 21.46 -18.02
N LEU A 29 18.09 21.52 -16.73
CA LEU A 29 17.42 22.38 -15.76
C LEU A 29 18.47 23.21 -15.01
N VAL A 30 18.25 24.52 -14.95
CA VAL A 30 19.10 25.43 -14.18
C VAL A 30 18.28 26.08 -13.07
N VAL A 31 18.74 25.94 -11.83
CA VAL A 31 18.15 26.58 -10.66
C VAL A 31 18.96 27.82 -10.31
N SER A 32 18.30 28.96 -10.34
CA SER A 32 18.90 30.27 -10.07
C SER A 32 18.29 30.91 -8.83
N VAL A 33 19.11 31.61 -8.05
CA VAL A 33 18.67 32.41 -6.90
C VAL A 33 19.17 33.83 -7.11
N ALA A 34 18.26 34.82 -7.00
CA ALA A 34 18.55 36.22 -7.26
C ALA A 34 19.23 36.48 -8.63
N GLY A 35 18.87 35.71 -9.66
CA GLY A 35 19.45 35.83 -11.00
C GLY A 35 20.83 35.18 -11.18
N ILE A 36 21.38 34.55 -10.13
CA ILE A 36 22.66 33.81 -10.19
C ILE A 36 22.36 32.31 -10.35
N PRO A 37 22.86 31.64 -11.41
CA PRO A 37 22.68 30.21 -11.57
C PRO A 37 23.55 29.47 -10.54
N LEU A 38 22.91 28.70 -9.65
CA LEU A 38 23.60 27.97 -8.59
C LEU A 38 23.76 26.48 -8.91
N ILE A 39 22.76 25.89 -9.57
CA ILE A 39 22.72 24.45 -9.82
C ILE A 39 22.31 24.23 -11.28
N GLY A 40 23.11 23.47 -12.01
CA GLY A 40 22.75 22.93 -13.33
C GLY A 40 22.54 21.42 -13.24
N LEU A 41 21.46 20.93 -13.84
CA LEU A 41 21.09 19.53 -13.91
C LEU A 41 21.00 19.12 -15.37
N ASN A 42 21.78 18.10 -15.78
CA ASN A 42 21.67 17.44 -17.08
C ASN A 42 21.00 16.09 -16.87
N LEU A 43 19.87 15.87 -17.53
CA LEU A 43 19.04 14.70 -17.36
C LEU A 43 18.91 13.95 -18.68
N LYS A 44 19.35 12.69 -18.68
CA LYS A 44 19.16 11.76 -19.79
C LYS A 44 18.27 10.63 -19.29
N ALA A 45 17.04 10.59 -19.77
CA ALA A 45 16.07 9.57 -19.39
C ALA A 45 15.68 8.75 -20.62
N ALA A 46 15.63 7.44 -20.49
CA ALA A 46 14.98 6.56 -21.46
C ALA A 46 13.68 6.04 -20.84
N LEU A 47 12.61 6.02 -21.63
CA LEU A 47 11.29 5.51 -21.24
C LEU A 47 10.88 4.47 -22.28
N ALA A 48 10.75 3.21 -21.87
CA ALA A 48 10.24 2.13 -22.70
C ALA A 48 9.65 1.05 -21.78
N GLY A 49 8.99 0.04 -22.35
CA GLY A 49 8.60 -1.15 -21.61
C GLY A 49 9.80 -1.88 -21.04
N MET A 50 9.64 -2.58 -19.91
CA MET A 50 10.73 -3.31 -19.24
C MET A 50 11.39 -4.33 -20.17
N GLU A 51 10.60 -5.08 -20.95
CA GLU A 51 11.13 -6.01 -21.96
C GLU A 51 12.02 -5.29 -22.98
N THR A 52 11.55 -4.16 -23.49
CA THR A 52 12.27 -3.32 -24.46
C THR A 52 13.57 -2.78 -23.86
N MET A 53 13.53 -2.27 -22.62
CA MET A 53 14.71 -1.77 -21.91
C MET A 53 15.77 -2.86 -21.75
N VAL A 54 15.38 -4.02 -21.24
CA VAL A 54 16.26 -5.19 -21.05
C VAL A 54 16.83 -5.67 -22.40
N LYS A 55 16.02 -5.70 -23.46
CA LYS A 55 16.46 -6.05 -24.82
C LYS A 55 17.57 -5.13 -25.33
N TYR A 56 17.47 -3.82 -25.05
CA TYR A 56 18.52 -2.85 -25.40
C TYR A 56 19.68 -2.80 -24.41
N GLY A 57 19.73 -3.70 -23.41
CA GLY A 57 20.82 -3.73 -22.43
C GLY A 57 20.66 -2.72 -21.30
N MET A 58 19.56 -1.97 -21.25
CA MET A 58 19.25 -1.04 -20.18
C MET A 58 18.52 -1.79 -19.05
N LEU A 59 18.81 -1.43 -17.79
CA LEU A 59 18.11 -1.94 -16.61
C LEU A 59 18.16 -3.47 -16.45
N LYS A 60 19.09 -4.19 -17.12
CA LYS A 60 19.26 -5.65 -16.98
C LYS A 60 19.52 -6.08 -15.54
N ASP A 61 20.51 -5.45 -14.90
CA ASP A 61 20.86 -5.74 -13.51
C ASP A 61 19.70 -5.38 -12.57
N LEU A 62 18.95 -4.33 -12.91
CA LEU A 62 17.76 -3.95 -12.15
C LEU A 62 16.64 -5.01 -12.30
N ASP A 63 16.34 -5.45 -13.52
CA ASP A 63 15.36 -6.52 -13.79
C ASP A 63 15.76 -7.83 -13.10
N GLU A 64 17.03 -8.22 -13.18
CA GLU A 64 17.54 -9.41 -12.50
C GLU A 64 17.45 -9.27 -10.97
N SER A 65 17.81 -8.10 -10.42
CA SER A 65 17.66 -7.84 -8.98
C SER A 65 16.20 -7.81 -8.53
N MET A 66 15.28 -7.31 -9.35
CA MET A 66 13.84 -7.32 -9.05
C MET A 66 13.31 -8.76 -9.06
N ARG A 67 13.68 -9.58 -10.05
CA ARG A 67 13.30 -11.00 -10.11
C ARG A 67 13.93 -11.81 -8.98
N ALA A 68 15.18 -11.53 -8.63
CA ALA A 68 15.84 -12.14 -7.48
C ALA A 68 15.10 -11.78 -6.20
N ARG A 69 14.75 -10.49 -6.00
CA ARG A 69 13.94 -10.04 -4.87
C ARG A 69 12.55 -10.67 -4.83
N GLU A 70 11.91 -10.98 -5.94
CA GLU A 70 10.64 -11.72 -5.95
C GLU A 70 10.81 -13.19 -5.55
N ARG A 71 11.92 -13.82 -5.96
CA ARG A 71 12.26 -15.20 -5.53
C ARG A 71 12.62 -15.22 -4.05
N ASP A 72 13.41 -14.27 -3.60
CA ASP A 72 13.81 -14.10 -2.21
C ASP A 72 12.61 -13.71 -1.36
N ALA A 73 11.68 -12.87 -1.84
CA ALA A 73 10.41 -12.59 -1.18
C ALA A 73 9.56 -13.86 -1.01
N ARG A 74 9.61 -14.77 -1.99
CA ARG A 74 8.91 -16.06 -1.90
C ARG A 74 9.58 -16.99 -0.89
N GLN A 75 10.91 -17.03 -0.83
CA GLN A 75 11.66 -17.81 0.17
C GLN A 75 11.61 -17.18 1.57
N GLN A 76 11.64 -15.85 1.67
CA GLN A 76 11.50 -15.09 2.90
C GLN A 76 10.06 -15.15 3.40
N LYS A 77 9.04 -15.24 2.54
CA LYS A 77 7.69 -15.60 2.97
C LYS A 77 7.71 -16.94 3.71
N GLU A 78 8.44 -17.94 3.23
CA GLU A 78 8.61 -19.21 3.95
C GLU A 78 9.41 -19.05 5.25
N ALA A 79 10.41 -18.15 5.29
CA ALA A 79 11.21 -17.87 6.48
C ALA A 79 10.48 -17.01 7.55
N LEU A 80 9.59 -16.10 7.14
CA LEU A 80 8.76 -15.23 7.99
C LEU A 80 7.59 -15.99 8.64
N LEU A 81 7.31 -17.21 8.17
CA LEU A 81 6.30 -18.12 8.66
C LEU A 81 6.96 -19.33 9.37
N PRO A 82 7.70 -19.12 10.46
CA PRO A 82 8.28 -20.24 11.20
C PRO A 82 7.16 -21.19 11.64
N ASN A 83 7.43 -22.50 11.56
CA ASN A 83 6.54 -23.60 11.98
C ASN A 83 5.41 -24.01 11.02
N GLY A 84 5.52 -23.70 9.72
CA GLY A 84 4.51 -24.14 8.74
C GLY A 84 3.20 -23.36 8.84
N GLU A 85 3.27 -22.14 9.35
CA GLU A 85 2.16 -21.21 9.44
C GLU A 85 1.65 -20.89 8.02
N ALA A 86 0.46 -21.40 7.67
CA ALA A 86 -0.11 -21.19 6.35
C ALA A 86 -0.66 -19.77 6.20
N VAL A 87 -0.19 -19.03 5.19
CA VAL A 87 -0.78 -17.74 4.81
C VAL A 87 -2.15 -17.98 4.22
N LEU A 88 -3.15 -17.42 4.88
CA LEU A 88 -4.55 -17.51 4.48
C LEU A 88 -4.90 -16.43 3.48
N PHE A 89 -4.28 -15.27 3.63
CA PHE A 89 -4.48 -14.13 2.75
C PHE A 89 -3.21 -13.30 2.69
N SER A 90 -2.87 -12.83 1.49
CA SER A 90 -1.77 -11.87 1.28
C SER A 90 -2.16 -10.90 0.20
N ALA A 91 -1.95 -9.61 0.44
CA ALA A 91 -2.24 -8.56 -0.53
C ALA A 91 -1.31 -7.37 -0.33
N HIS A 92 -1.19 -6.51 -1.34
CA HIS A 92 -0.56 -5.21 -1.16
C HIS A 92 -1.46 -4.33 -0.31
N GLY A 93 -0.86 -3.67 0.67
CA GLY A 93 -1.58 -2.84 1.61
C GLY A 93 -0.72 -1.77 2.25
N GLY A 94 -1.31 -1.05 3.19
CA GLY A 94 -0.62 -0.10 4.01
C GLY A 94 -1.14 -0.13 5.42
N TRP A 95 -0.28 0.26 6.35
CA TRP A 95 -0.63 0.46 7.74
C TRP A 95 -0.41 1.93 8.10
N TYR A 96 -1.35 2.51 8.83
CA TYR A 96 -1.25 3.89 9.29
C TYR A 96 -0.43 3.94 10.57
N CYS A 97 0.76 4.51 10.47
CA CYS A 97 1.66 4.70 11.60
C CYS A 97 1.39 6.08 12.20
N SER A 98 0.78 6.14 13.39
CA SER A 98 0.65 7.39 14.16
C SER A 98 1.94 7.72 14.91
N GLU A 99 2.71 6.70 15.30
CA GLU A 99 3.98 6.84 16.01
C GLU A 99 5.13 7.26 15.06
N GLY A 100 5.68 8.45 15.26
CA GLY A 100 6.83 8.93 14.50
C GLY A 100 6.91 10.46 14.43
N LEU A 101 7.87 10.98 13.64
CA LEU A 101 8.02 12.43 13.45
C LEU A 101 6.77 13.05 12.80
N HIS A 102 6.10 12.28 11.93
CA HIS A 102 4.83 12.64 11.28
C HIS A 102 3.95 11.39 11.06
N PRO A 103 2.64 11.44 11.37
CA PRO A 103 1.71 10.35 11.06
C PRO A 103 1.60 10.12 9.54
N ALA A 104 1.81 8.88 9.10
CA ALA A 104 1.81 8.56 7.68
C ALA A 104 1.40 7.12 7.37
N TRP A 105 0.83 6.92 6.18
CA TRP A 105 0.60 5.59 5.63
C TRP A 105 1.93 4.96 5.21
N ARG A 106 2.25 3.80 5.77
CA ARG A 106 3.41 3.00 5.41
C ARG A 106 2.95 1.79 4.61
N TYR A 107 3.34 1.73 3.35
CA TYR A 107 2.90 0.68 2.42
C TYR A 107 3.85 -0.51 2.41
N GLY A 108 3.27 -1.70 2.28
CA GLY A 108 3.98 -2.98 2.24
C GLY A 108 3.05 -4.11 1.80
N HIS A 109 3.52 -5.35 1.96
CA HIS A 109 2.70 -6.53 1.80
C HIS A 109 2.05 -6.89 3.14
N LEU A 110 0.73 -6.98 3.14
CA LEU A 110 -0.07 -7.43 4.26
C LEU A 110 -0.23 -8.94 4.17
N TYR A 111 0.04 -9.63 5.27
CA TYR A 111 -0.07 -11.07 5.42
C TYR A 111 -1.00 -11.38 6.58
N LEU A 112 -1.99 -12.22 6.32
CA LEU A 112 -2.86 -12.79 7.34
C LEU A 112 -2.60 -14.29 7.43
N THR A 113 -2.29 -14.72 8.63
CA THR A 113 -2.03 -16.12 8.99
C THR A 113 -3.08 -16.60 9.98
N ARG A 114 -2.91 -17.83 10.50
CA ARG A 114 -3.81 -18.37 11.53
C ARG A 114 -3.54 -17.75 12.90
N GLU A 115 -2.35 -17.26 13.17
CA GLU A 115 -2.00 -16.77 14.50
C GLU A 115 -1.88 -15.24 14.56
N ARG A 116 -1.52 -14.60 13.45
CA ARG A 116 -1.23 -13.16 13.41
C ARG A 116 -1.49 -12.49 12.06
N LEU A 117 -1.60 -11.18 12.10
CA LEU A 117 -1.66 -10.29 10.96
C LEU A 117 -0.42 -9.39 10.98
N PHE A 118 0.27 -9.25 9.86
CA PHE A 118 1.44 -8.40 9.80
C PHE A 118 1.59 -7.69 8.45
N VAL A 119 2.23 -6.52 8.45
CA VAL A 119 2.58 -5.76 7.24
C VAL A 119 4.09 -5.70 7.15
N TYR A 120 4.63 -6.20 6.04
CA TYR A 120 6.06 -6.29 5.80
C TYR A 120 6.46 -5.50 4.56
N GLN A 121 7.48 -4.66 4.67
CA GLN A 121 7.92 -3.79 3.59
C GLN A 121 9.13 -4.38 2.86
N HIS A 122 8.95 -4.70 1.59
CA HIS A 122 10.04 -4.91 0.64
C HIS A 122 10.33 -3.60 -0.12
N PRO A 123 11.58 -3.33 -0.52
CA PRO A 123 12.79 -4.13 -0.38
C PRO A 123 13.56 -3.89 0.94
N PHE A 124 13.02 -3.08 1.87
CA PHE A 124 13.72 -2.67 3.09
C PHE A 124 13.73 -3.73 4.20
N GLU A 125 13.22 -4.94 3.92
CA GLU A 125 13.15 -6.08 4.84
C GLU A 125 12.64 -5.73 6.25
N ARG A 126 11.65 -4.83 6.31
CA ARG A 126 11.20 -4.24 7.57
C ARG A 126 9.79 -4.71 7.93
N MET A 127 9.65 -5.24 9.14
CA MET A 127 8.33 -5.43 9.76
C MET A 127 7.76 -4.04 10.10
N LEU A 128 6.69 -3.64 9.42
CA LEU A 128 6.02 -2.36 9.69
C LEU A 128 4.99 -2.50 10.81
N PHE A 129 4.27 -3.61 10.82
CA PHE A 129 3.20 -3.88 11.76
C PHE A 129 3.09 -5.38 12.01
N GLU A 130 2.86 -5.78 13.25
CA GLU A 130 2.56 -7.16 13.63
C GLU A 130 1.55 -7.18 14.78
N ALA A 131 0.45 -7.91 14.59
CA ALA A 131 -0.61 -8.07 15.57
C ALA A 131 -1.06 -9.54 15.62
N PRO A 132 -0.85 -10.25 16.74
CA PRO A 132 -1.47 -11.55 16.96
C PRO A 132 -2.99 -11.47 16.90
N LEU A 133 -3.67 -12.41 16.26
CA LEU A 133 -5.13 -12.41 16.16
C LEU A 133 -5.80 -12.50 17.54
N LYS A 134 -5.13 -13.09 18.53
CA LYS A 134 -5.56 -13.11 19.94
C LYS A 134 -5.66 -11.72 20.58
N THR A 135 -4.88 -10.76 20.07
CA THR A 135 -4.87 -9.38 20.57
C THR A 135 -5.84 -8.48 19.81
N VAL A 136 -6.44 -8.96 18.73
CA VAL A 136 -7.46 -8.24 17.98
C VAL A 136 -8.79 -8.51 18.65
N ALA A 137 -9.33 -7.51 19.36
CA ALA A 137 -10.63 -7.61 19.99
C ALA A 137 -11.77 -7.51 18.96
N ARG A 138 -11.67 -6.56 18.02
CA ARG A 138 -12.71 -6.27 17.01
C ARG A 138 -12.10 -5.72 15.73
N PHE A 139 -12.85 -5.76 14.62
CA PHE A 139 -12.48 -5.11 13.36
C PHE A 139 -13.70 -4.50 12.67
N GLY A 140 -13.50 -3.46 11.86
CA GLY A 140 -14.58 -2.75 11.16
C GLY A 140 -14.10 -1.92 9.98
N VAL A 141 -15.03 -1.41 9.18
CA VAL A 141 -14.75 -0.54 8.04
C VAL A 141 -15.29 0.86 8.36
N PRO A 142 -14.55 1.95 8.09
CA PRO A 142 -15.05 3.30 8.30
C PRO A 142 -16.29 3.59 7.45
N GLU A 143 -17.27 4.27 8.05
CA GLU A 143 -18.49 4.73 7.36
C GLU A 143 -18.11 5.72 6.25
N GLY A 144 -18.60 5.52 5.02
CA GLY A 144 -18.28 6.34 3.85
C GLY A 144 -17.02 5.93 3.07
N ALA A 145 -16.32 4.86 3.46
CA ALA A 145 -15.20 4.31 2.68
C ALA A 145 -15.62 3.48 1.45
N ALA A 146 -16.93 3.30 1.26
CA ALA A 146 -17.52 2.80 0.04
C ALA A 146 -18.74 3.69 -0.28
N SER A 147 -18.57 4.67 -1.17
CA SER A 147 -19.70 5.24 -1.90
C SER A 147 -20.24 4.17 -2.87
N GLU A 148 -21.52 4.24 -3.27
CA GLU A 148 -22.14 3.27 -4.18
C GLU A 148 -21.23 2.96 -5.39
N GLY A 149 -20.66 1.74 -5.42
CA GLY A 149 -19.77 1.27 -6.47
C GLY A 149 -18.26 1.33 -6.17
N GLU A 150 -17.83 1.85 -5.02
CA GLU A 150 -16.40 1.95 -4.65
C GLU A 150 -15.97 0.79 -3.74
N GLU A 151 -14.89 0.10 -4.13
CA GLU A 151 -14.33 -1.01 -3.35
C GLU A 151 -13.85 -0.52 -1.98
N ILE A 152 -14.22 -1.24 -0.92
CA ILE A 152 -13.71 -0.98 0.42
C ILE A 152 -12.20 -1.12 0.38
N ARG A 153 -11.48 -0.04 0.67
CA ARG A 153 -10.01 -0.03 0.72
C ARG A 153 -9.45 0.06 2.12
N GLU A 154 -10.27 0.36 3.13
CA GLU A 154 -9.80 0.65 4.48
C GLU A 154 -10.46 -0.26 5.51
N LEU A 155 -9.66 -0.77 6.46
CA LEU A 155 -10.05 -1.64 7.55
C LEU A 155 -9.42 -1.14 8.84
N HIS A 156 -10.20 -1.04 9.90
CA HIS A 156 -9.75 -0.67 11.24
C HIS A 156 -9.79 -1.87 12.17
N LEU A 157 -8.73 -2.05 12.95
CA LEU A 157 -8.62 -3.07 13.98
C LEU A 157 -8.64 -2.39 15.34
N VAL A 158 -9.42 -2.95 16.27
CA VAL A 158 -9.42 -2.55 17.67
C VAL A 158 -8.76 -3.68 18.45
N MET A 159 -7.68 -3.32 19.11
CA MET A 159 -6.88 -4.23 19.92
C MET A 159 -7.50 -4.38 21.32
N VAL A 160 -7.17 -5.47 22.02
CA VAL A 160 -7.68 -5.76 23.39
C VAL A 160 -7.23 -4.70 24.40
N ASP A 161 -6.10 -4.04 24.16
CA ASP A 161 -5.61 -2.92 24.96
C ASP A 161 -6.32 -1.58 24.65
N GLY A 162 -7.31 -1.62 23.75
CA GLY A 162 -8.06 -0.45 23.31
C GLY A 162 -7.39 0.36 22.20
N ARG A 163 -6.18 0.01 21.74
CA ARG A 163 -5.54 0.70 20.60
C ARG A 163 -6.28 0.45 19.31
N MET A 164 -6.29 1.45 18.43
CA MET A 164 -6.96 1.37 17.13
C MET A 164 -5.93 1.49 16.01
N GLU A 165 -5.84 0.45 15.20
CA GLU A 165 -4.88 0.35 14.10
C GLU A 165 -5.60 0.43 12.76
N LYS A 166 -5.09 1.25 11.83
CA LYS A 166 -5.72 1.42 10.51
C LYS A 166 -4.91 0.72 9.44
N LEU A 167 -5.60 -0.06 8.63
CA LEU A 167 -5.05 -0.82 7.52
C LEU A 167 -5.75 -0.43 6.22
N ARG A 168 -5.00 -0.44 5.14
CA ARG A 168 -5.49 -0.21 3.79
C ARG A 168 -5.10 -1.38 2.91
N CYS A 169 -6.01 -1.88 2.09
CA CYS A 169 -5.79 -3.03 1.23
C CYS A 169 -6.67 -2.91 -0.01
N GLY A 170 -6.13 -3.25 -1.18
CA GLY A 170 -6.94 -3.32 -2.41
C GLY A 170 -8.02 -4.40 -2.33
N GLU A 171 -7.75 -5.50 -1.63
CA GLU A 171 -8.68 -6.62 -1.41
C GLU A 171 -9.26 -6.60 0.03
N ALA A 172 -9.67 -5.43 0.54
CA ALA A 172 -10.11 -5.34 1.95
C ALA A 172 -11.37 -6.17 2.24
N SER A 173 -12.27 -6.36 1.25
CA SER A 173 -13.45 -7.23 1.38
C SER A 173 -13.07 -8.67 1.72
N ARG A 174 -12.06 -9.21 1.03
CA ARG A 174 -11.56 -10.58 1.23
C ARG A 174 -10.80 -10.72 2.55
N LEU A 175 -10.03 -9.70 2.92
CA LEU A 175 -9.40 -9.62 4.24
C LEU A 175 -10.44 -9.66 5.36
N ARG A 176 -11.52 -8.88 5.23
CA ARG A 176 -12.64 -8.83 6.19
C ARG A 176 -13.31 -10.19 6.34
N GLU A 177 -13.59 -10.88 5.23
CA GLU A 177 -14.16 -12.24 5.25
C GLU A 177 -13.24 -13.23 5.95
N CYS A 178 -11.93 -13.17 5.68
CA CYS A 178 -10.96 -14.05 6.32
C CYS A 178 -10.85 -13.81 7.84
N LEU A 179 -10.95 -12.55 8.27
CA LEU A 179 -10.97 -12.15 9.67
C LEU A 179 -12.28 -12.55 10.38
N ALA A 180 -13.42 -12.38 9.72
CA ALA A 180 -14.74 -12.74 10.26
C ALA A 180 -14.88 -14.22 10.61
N GLN A 181 -14.16 -15.10 9.91
CA GLN A 181 -14.14 -16.53 10.20
C GLN A 181 -13.31 -16.90 11.43
N ARG A 182 -12.50 -15.98 11.98
CA ARG A 182 -11.43 -16.31 12.94
C ARG A 182 -11.42 -15.45 14.20
N VAL A 183 -11.95 -14.24 14.13
CA VAL A 183 -12.17 -13.37 15.28
C VAL A 183 -13.66 -13.48 15.64
N GLU A 184 -13.98 -13.99 16.83
CA GLU A 184 -15.35 -14.10 17.29
C GLU A 184 -16.00 -12.70 17.36
N ALA A 185 -17.15 -12.60 16.70
CA ALA A 185 -18.05 -11.44 16.63
C ALA A 185 -17.50 -10.21 15.87
N GLY A 186 -17.49 -10.36 14.54
CA GLY A 186 -17.87 -9.26 13.66
C GLY A 186 -19.28 -8.80 13.99
N VAL A 187 -19.40 -7.72 14.77
CA VAL A 187 -20.61 -6.92 14.87
C VAL A 187 -20.34 -5.62 14.13
N SER A 188 -21.16 -5.34 13.12
CA SER A 188 -21.30 -3.99 12.59
C SER A 188 -21.67 -3.08 13.75
N LEU A 189 -20.67 -2.39 14.31
CA LEU A 189 -20.83 -1.47 15.43
C LEU A 189 -21.91 -0.45 15.08
N ASP A 190 -22.90 -0.33 15.96
CA ASP A 190 -24.04 0.57 15.81
C ASP A 190 -23.56 2.03 15.66
N LYS A 191 -24.27 2.80 14.84
CA LYS A 191 -23.90 4.15 14.36
C LYS A 191 -23.57 5.13 15.49
N GLY A 192 -24.07 4.90 16.70
CA GLY A 192 -23.83 5.74 17.88
C GLY A 192 -22.44 5.58 18.50
N VAL A 193 -21.87 4.36 18.49
CA VAL A 193 -20.58 4.05 19.14
C VAL A 193 -19.41 4.51 18.28
N TRP A 194 -19.53 4.40 16.95
CA TRP A 194 -18.55 5.00 16.03
C TRP A 194 -18.47 6.51 16.20
N LYS A 195 -19.61 7.19 16.35
CA LYS A 195 -19.66 8.65 16.42
C LYS A 195 -19.00 9.20 17.70
N SER A 196 -19.12 8.50 18.82
CA SER A 196 -18.44 8.88 20.08
C SER A 196 -16.94 8.62 20.03
N ILE A 197 -16.51 7.50 19.43
CA ILE A 197 -15.08 7.20 19.22
C ILE A 197 -14.45 8.21 18.25
N TRP A 198 -15.18 8.64 17.22
CA TRP A 198 -14.68 9.56 16.19
C TRP A 198 -14.69 11.04 16.61
N GLN A 199 -15.67 11.47 17.43
CA GLN A 199 -15.73 12.86 17.90
C GLN A 199 -14.65 13.20 18.95
N GLY A 200 -14.02 12.19 19.57
CA GLY A 200 -12.97 12.40 20.57
C GLY A 200 -11.55 12.46 20.03
N ASN A 201 -11.26 11.94 18.83
CA ASN A 201 -9.87 11.68 18.43
C ASN A 201 -9.43 12.50 17.20
N ARG A 202 -9.10 13.78 17.44
CA ARG A 202 -8.22 14.56 16.56
C ARG A 202 -6.80 14.02 16.69
N PRO A 203 -5.95 14.10 15.64
CA PRO A 203 -4.59 13.58 15.70
C PRO A 203 -3.81 14.34 16.79
N GLY A 204 -3.60 13.69 17.93
CA GLY A 204 -2.94 14.29 19.10
C GLY A 204 -3.39 13.80 20.48
N ASP A 205 -4.48 13.03 20.61
CA ASP A 205 -4.91 12.51 21.93
C ASP A 205 -4.66 11.00 22.04
N ASP A 206 -3.54 10.66 22.67
CA ASP A 206 -3.23 9.30 23.11
C ASP A 206 -4.11 8.93 24.32
N ALA A 207 -4.77 7.77 24.19
CA ALA A 207 -5.53 7.00 25.18
C ALA A 207 -7.06 7.10 25.08
N LEU A 208 -7.67 6.00 24.62
CA LEU A 208 -9.10 5.76 24.73
C LEU A 208 -9.47 5.46 26.21
N PRO A 209 -10.48 6.12 26.79
CA PRO A 209 -10.97 5.76 28.11
C PRO A 209 -11.67 4.39 28.07
N MET A 210 -11.23 3.50 28.96
CA MET A 210 -11.65 2.10 29.13
C MET A 210 -13.16 1.89 29.41
N GLU A 211 -13.95 2.95 29.59
CA GLU A 211 -15.37 2.84 29.96
C GLU A 211 -16.32 2.56 28.77
N THR A 212 -15.86 2.66 27.51
CA THR A 212 -16.71 2.33 26.34
C THR A 212 -16.60 0.86 25.89
N VAL A 213 -15.80 0.04 26.60
CA VAL A 213 -15.49 -1.34 26.20
C VAL A 213 -16.39 -2.38 26.87
N CYS A 214 -17.10 -2.03 27.95
CA CYS A 214 -18.01 -2.95 28.65
C CYS A 214 -19.45 -2.42 28.71
N LYS A 215 -20.28 -2.88 27.76
CA LYS A 215 -21.60 -3.46 28.01
C LYS A 215 -22.09 -4.21 26.78
#